data_AF-A0A0F2JJ37-F1
#
_entry.id   AF-A0A0F2JJ37-F1
#
_cell.length_a   1.000
_cell.length_b   1.000
_cell.length_c   1.000
_cell.angle_alpha   90.00
_cell.angle_beta   90.00
_cell.angle_gamma   90.00
#
_symmetry.space_group_name_H-M   'P 1'
#
loop_
_entity.id
_entity.type
_entity.pdbx_description
1 polymer ?
#
loop_
_entity_poly.entity_id
_entity_poly.type
_entity_poly.pdbx_seq_one_letter_code
_entity_poly.pdbx_strand_id
1 'polypeptide(L)'
;MLNNSNELDFFEILTKQNYEKVYKTVFLYTKDKWISEDAVQQAFVIGYNKLDQLSSKDKFASWVTSIALNEAKRMLKDKNDSKITPITDFHLKTLSDSKETDIEIKEDVDNILKQLKKQETEILVLKYYADLTLQQIADLLGNKLSNTKVKLHRARESFRNLVIQHQEQTPEGVKVQWPYLKKNLTD
;
A
#
# COMPACT_ATOMS: atom_id res chain seq x y z
N MET A 1 -23.62 -30.71 -2.60
CA MET A 1 -22.82 -30.26 -1.44
C MET A 1 -21.33 -30.42 -1.75
N LEU A 2 -20.83 -29.69 -2.77
CA LEU A 2 -19.43 -29.73 -3.22
C LEU A 2 -18.82 -28.32 -3.39
N ASN A 3 -19.46 -27.26 -2.87
CA ASN A 3 -19.01 -25.87 -3.11
C ASN A 3 -18.11 -25.28 -2.01
N ASN A 4 -18.30 -25.61 -0.73
CA ASN A 4 -17.55 -24.94 0.34
C ASN A 4 -16.05 -25.28 0.37
N SER A 5 -15.66 -26.53 0.13
CA SER A 5 -14.25 -26.95 0.23
C SER A 5 -13.39 -26.32 -0.87
N ASN A 6 -13.89 -26.29 -2.11
CA ASN A 6 -13.17 -25.69 -3.24
C ASN A 6 -13.07 -24.16 -3.12
N GLU A 7 -14.11 -23.50 -2.60
CA GLU A 7 -14.09 -22.05 -2.35
C GLU A 7 -13.10 -21.68 -1.24
N LEU A 8 -13.03 -22.48 -0.16
CA LEU A 8 -12.05 -22.33 0.92
C LEU A 8 -10.62 -22.50 0.42
N ASP A 9 -10.33 -23.59 -0.29
CA ASP A 9 -8.99 -23.86 -0.82
C ASP A 9 -8.55 -22.75 -1.80
N PHE A 10 -9.47 -22.31 -2.66
CA PHE A 10 -9.22 -21.22 -3.59
C PHE A 10 -8.94 -19.89 -2.87
N PHE A 11 -9.73 -19.55 -1.86
CA PHE A 11 -9.54 -18.34 -1.07
C PHE A 11 -8.24 -18.38 -0.25
N GLU A 12 -7.87 -19.54 0.28
CA GLU A 12 -6.62 -19.72 1.01
C GLU A 12 -5.41 -19.44 0.11
N ILE A 13 -5.42 -19.95 -1.13
CA ILE A 13 -4.38 -19.69 -2.13
C ILE A 13 -4.29 -18.18 -2.42
N LEU A 14 -5.42 -17.54 -2.70
CA LEU A 14 -5.46 -16.10 -2.96
C LEU A 14 -4.95 -15.29 -1.77
N THR A 15 -5.29 -15.68 -0.54
CA THR A 15 -4.84 -15.02 0.68
C THR A 15 -3.33 -15.13 0.83
N LYS A 16 -2.77 -16.35 0.76
CA LYS A 16 -1.33 -16.57 0.87
C LYS A 16 -0.53 -15.79 -0.17
N GLN A 17 -1.02 -15.71 -1.41
CA GLN A 17 -0.34 -15.01 -2.50
C GLN A 17 -0.34 -13.49 -2.36
N ASN A 18 -1.33 -12.92 -1.67
CA ASN A 18 -1.55 -11.47 -1.67
C ASN A 18 -1.33 -10.81 -0.31
N TYR A 19 -1.32 -11.56 0.79
CA TYR A 19 -1.27 -11.02 2.15
C TYR A 19 -0.14 -10.03 2.35
N GLU A 20 1.10 -10.39 1.99
CA GLU A 20 2.27 -9.54 2.19
C GLU A 20 2.15 -8.20 1.43
N LYS A 21 1.69 -8.24 0.17
CA LYS A 21 1.49 -7.04 -0.65
C LYS A 21 0.41 -6.13 -0.05
N VAL A 22 -0.71 -6.71 0.38
CA VAL A 22 -1.81 -5.98 1.00
C VAL A 22 -1.33 -5.35 2.31
N TYR A 23 -0.67 -6.14 3.16
CA TYR A 23 -0.10 -5.67 4.42
C TYR A 23 0.88 -4.52 4.22
N LYS A 24 1.86 -4.68 3.33
CA LYS A 24 2.85 -3.64 3.03
C LYS A 24 2.18 -2.35 2.57
N THR A 25 1.16 -2.46 1.71
CA THR A 25 0.41 -1.31 1.20
C THR A 25 -0.33 -0.57 2.32
N VAL A 26 -1.04 -1.31 3.17
CA VAL A 26 -1.77 -0.74 4.32
C VAL A 26 -0.80 -0.15 5.34
N PHE A 27 0.34 -0.80 5.58
CA PHE A 27 1.37 -0.29 6.48
C PHE A 27 2.01 1.01 6.00
N LEU A 28 2.34 1.10 4.71
CA LEU A 28 2.86 2.36 4.13
C LEU A 28 1.82 3.49 4.19
N TYR A 29 0.52 3.15 4.14
CA TYR A 29 -0.59 4.08 4.29
C TYR A 29 -0.78 4.55 5.74
N THR A 30 -0.88 3.63 6.71
CA THR A 30 -1.18 3.94 8.11
C THR A 30 0.03 4.45 8.87
N LYS A 31 1.23 3.94 8.55
CA LYS A 31 2.44 3.98 9.35
C LYS A 31 2.24 3.46 10.79
N ASP A 32 1.28 2.56 11.00
CA ASP A 32 0.92 1.97 12.29
C ASP A 32 0.76 0.46 12.14
N LYS A 33 1.63 -0.31 12.81
CA LYS A 33 1.64 -1.77 12.71
C LYS A 33 0.32 -2.39 13.16
N TRP A 34 -0.22 -1.97 14.30
CA TRP A 34 -1.41 -2.55 14.92
C TRP A 34 -2.64 -2.32 14.06
N ILE A 35 -2.82 -1.07 13.59
CA ILE A 35 -3.92 -0.75 12.67
C ILE A 35 -3.78 -1.53 11.36
N SER A 36 -2.55 -1.71 10.87
CA SER A 36 -2.33 -2.43 9.61
C SER A 36 -2.67 -3.91 9.74
N GLU A 37 -2.20 -4.57 10.80
CA GLU A 37 -2.48 -5.98 11.04
C GLU A 37 -3.97 -6.23 11.21
N ASP A 38 -4.66 -5.40 12.00
CA ASP A 38 -6.10 -5.56 12.24
C ASP A 38 -6.91 -5.26 10.97
N ALA A 39 -6.62 -4.15 10.27
CA ALA A 39 -7.32 -3.80 9.04
C ALA A 39 -7.16 -4.86 7.94
N VAL A 40 -5.96 -5.44 7.81
CA VAL A 40 -5.69 -6.50 6.83
C VAL A 40 -6.44 -7.77 7.19
N GLN A 41 -6.41 -8.19 8.45
CA GLN A 41 -7.16 -9.37 8.91
C GLN A 41 -8.66 -9.19 8.66
N GLN A 42 -9.23 -8.06 9.06
CA GLN A 42 -10.64 -7.75 8.80
C GLN A 42 -10.96 -7.76 7.31
N ALA A 43 -10.07 -7.23 6.47
CA ALA A 43 -10.28 -7.22 5.03
C ALA A 43 -10.33 -8.61 4.41
N PHE A 44 -9.48 -9.54 4.88
CA PHE A 44 -9.54 -10.93 4.42
C PHE A 44 -10.79 -11.65 4.93
N VAL A 45 -11.22 -11.41 6.17
CA VAL A 45 -12.50 -11.96 6.69
C VAL A 45 -13.69 -11.45 5.87
N ILE A 46 -13.75 -10.13 5.62
CA ILE A 46 -14.78 -9.52 4.78
C ILE A 46 -14.68 -10.03 3.34
N GLY A 47 -13.46 -10.19 2.82
CA GLY A 47 -13.19 -10.67 1.48
C GLY A 47 -13.68 -12.10 1.26
N TYR A 48 -13.52 -12.97 2.26
CA TYR A 48 -14.08 -14.32 2.23
C TYR A 48 -15.61 -14.29 2.16
N ASN A 49 -16.23 -13.50 3.02
CA ASN A 49 -17.70 -13.40 3.10
C ASN A 49 -18.34 -12.74 1.86
N LYS A 50 -17.55 -12.03 1.05
CA LYS A 50 -18.00 -11.31 -0.15
C LYS A 50 -17.31 -11.81 -1.42
N LEU A 51 -16.78 -13.03 -1.39
CA LEU A 51 -16.00 -13.57 -2.51
C LEU A 51 -16.83 -13.65 -3.81
N ASP A 52 -18.15 -13.81 -3.68
CA ASP A 52 -19.13 -13.76 -4.76
C ASP A 52 -19.16 -12.41 -5.52
N GLN A 53 -18.73 -11.32 -4.88
CA GLN A 53 -18.67 -9.98 -5.47
C GLN A 53 -17.37 -9.74 -6.25
N LEU A 54 -16.43 -10.69 -6.22
CA LEU A 54 -15.17 -10.58 -6.92
C LEU A 54 -15.37 -10.73 -8.43
N SER A 55 -15.29 -9.62 -9.15
CA SER A 55 -15.48 -9.60 -10.62
C SER A 55 -14.48 -10.45 -11.41
N SER A 56 -13.24 -10.62 -10.93
CA SER A 56 -12.26 -11.53 -11.52
C SER A 56 -11.12 -11.84 -10.54
N LYS A 57 -10.48 -13.00 -10.71
CA LYS A 57 -9.36 -13.46 -9.85
C LYS A 57 -8.18 -12.48 -9.87
N ASP A 58 -7.85 -11.92 -11.03
CA ASP A 58 -6.73 -10.98 -11.20
C ASP A 58 -6.91 -9.67 -10.43
N LYS A 59 -8.15 -9.34 -10.04
CA LYS A 59 -8.48 -8.13 -9.26
C LYS A 59 -8.52 -8.38 -7.76
N PHE A 60 -8.30 -9.61 -7.30
CA PHE A 60 -8.41 -9.94 -5.88
C PHE A 60 -7.52 -9.05 -5.02
N ALA A 61 -6.26 -8.85 -5.43
CA ALA A 61 -5.29 -8.03 -4.71
C ALA A 61 -5.77 -6.59 -4.51
N SER A 62 -6.19 -5.91 -5.58
CA SER A 62 -6.64 -4.51 -5.50
C SER A 62 -7.99 -4.39 -4.79
N TRP A 63 -8.87 -5.36 -4.97
CA TRP A 63 -10.16 -5.42 -4.28
C TRP A 63 -9.99 -5.57 -2.77
N VAL A 64 -9.26 -6.57 -2.29
CA VAL A 64 -9.03 -6.77 -0.84
C VAL A 64 -8.21 -5.63 -0.23
N THR A 65 -7.27 -5.06 -1.00
CA THR A 65 -6.52 -3.85 -0.58
C THR A 65 -7.46 -2.67 -0.38
N SER A 66 -8.46 -2.48 -1.24
CA SER A 66 -9.46 -1.41 -1.07
C SER A 66 -10.29 -1.61 0.19
N ILE A 67 -10.66 -2.86 0.52
CA ILE A 67 -11.35 -3.18 1.78
C ILE A 67 -10.44 -2.82 2.97
N ALA A 68 -9.18 -3.28 2.95
CA ALA A 68 -8.21 -3.03 4.02
C ALA A 68 -7.92 -1.55 4.25
N LEU A 69 -7.81 -0.75 3.17
CA LEU A 69 -7.61 0.69 3.28
C LEU A 69 -8.82 1.41 3.91
N ASN A 70 -10.04 0.96 3.60
CA ASN A 70 -11.25 1.50 4.23
C ASN A 70 -11.32 1.14 5.73
N GLU A 71 -11.01 -0.11 6.09
CA GLU A 71 -10.91 -0.56 7.49
C GLU A 71 -9.86 0.26 8.26
N ALA A 72 -8.65 0.39 7.69
CA ALA A 72 -7.57 1.17 8.27
C ALA A 72 -7.94 2.65 8.45
N LYS A 73 -8.62 3.25 7.46
CA LYS A 73 -9.12 4.62 7.55
C LYS A 73 -10.14 4.77 8.69
N ARG A 74 -11.06 3.82 8.86
CA ARG A 74 -12.01 3.82 9.99
C ARG A 74 -11.26 3.78 11.32
N MET A 75 -10.36 2.82 11.49
CA MET A 75 -9.59 2.65 12.72
C MET A 75 -8.71 3.86 13.06
N LEU A 76 -8.09 4.50 12.06
CA LEU A 76 -7.33 5.74 12.26
C LEU A 76 -8.22 6.89 12.74
N LYS A 77 -9.44 6.99 12.20
CA LYS A 77 -10.41 7.99 12.65
C LYS A 77 -10.82 7.72 14.10
N ASP A 78 -11.19 6.48 14.42
CA ASP A 78 -11.60 6.08 15.77
C ASP A 78 -10.46 6.33 16.78
N LYS A 79 -9.20 6.04 16.41
CA LYS A 79 -8.01 6.32 17.24
C LYS A 79 -7.83 7.81 17.51
N ASN A 80 -8.00 8.67 16.50
CA ASN A 80 -7.90 10.12 16.65
C ASN A 80 -9.01 10.68 17.52
N ASP A 81 -10.23 10.16 17.37
CA ASP A 81 -11.40 10.60 18.14
C ASP A 81 -11.30 10.14 19.62
N SER A 82 -10.58 9.05 19.90
CA SER A 82 -10.52 8.43 21.23
C SER A 82 -9.40 8.94 22.16
N LYS A 83 -8.46 9.80 21.70
CA LYS A 83 -7.27 10.26 22.47
C LYS A 83 -6.51 9.14 23.23
N ILE A 84 -6.45 7.93 22.67
CA ILE A 84 -5.73 6.82 23.28
C ILE A 84 -4.25 6.89 22.87
N THR A 85 -3.38 7.29 23.80
CA THR A 85 -1.93 7.27 23.61
C THR A 85 -1.46 5.81 23.53
N PRO A 86 -0.83 5.35 22.44
CA PRO A 86 -0.23 4.02 22.42
C PRO A 86 0.98 3.99 23.35
N ILE A 87 1.13 2.90 24.10
CA ILE A 87 2.40 2.54 24.72
C ILE A 87 3.34 2.16 23.56
N THR A 88 4.21 3.10 23.20
CA THR A 88 5.26 2.88 22.20
C THR A 88 6.34 2.03 22.79
N ASP A 89 6.52 0.83 22.24
CA ASP A 89 7.83 0.26 21.99
C ASP A 89 7.66 -0.90 21.01
N PHE A 90 8.16 -0.72 19.78
CA PHE A 90 8.87 -1.77 19.04
C PHE A 90 9.33 -1.24 17.68
N HIS A 91 10.61 -0.89 17.62
CA HIS A 91 11.37 -1.01 16.38
C HIS A 91 11.52 -2.49 16.06
N LEU A 92 11.11 -2.96 14.88
CA LEU A 92 11.61 -4.24 14.40
C LEU A 92 11.77 -4.34 12.89
N LYS A 93 13.04 -4.48 12.53
CA LYS A 93 13.67 -5.48 11.65
C LYS A 93 12.78 -6.10 10.56
N THR A 94 13.08 -5.64 9.35
CA THR A 94 13.11 -6.32 8.06
C THR A 94 12.40 -7.67 7.96
N LEU A 95 11.27 -7.67 7.26
CA LEU A 95 10.76 -8.84 6.55
C LEU A 95 11.62 -8.99 5.29
N SER A 96 12.64 -9.85 5.36
CA SER A 96 13.37 -10.30 4.18
C SER A 96 13.33 -11.82 4.17
N ASP A 97 12.48 -12.36 3.31
CA ASP A 97 12.60 -13.71 2.77
C ASP A 97 11.86 -13.74 1.42
N SER A 98 12.57 -13.40 0.35
CA SER A 98 12.54 -14.15 -0.93
C SER A 98 13.29 -13.43 -2.07
N LYS A 99 14.28 -14.18 -2.61
CA LYS A 99 14.91 -14.11 -3.93
C LYS A 99 15.73 -12.85 -4.29
N GLU A 100 17.04 -13.05 -4.17
CA GLU A 100 18.18 -12.23 -4.54
C GLU A 100 18.23 -11.90 -6.04
N THR A 101 17.66 -10.75 -6.44
CA THR A 101 18.25 -9.82 -7.44
C THR A 101 17.49 -8.48 -7.50
N ASP A 102 16.28 -8.38 -6.94
CA ASP A 102 15.46 -7.15 -6.85
C ASP A 102 15.56 -6.39 -5.51
N ILE A 103 16.39 -6.86 -4.58
CA ILE A 103 16.35 -6.47 -3.16
C ILE A 103 16.96 -5.08 -2.91
N GLU A 104 18.07 -4.73 -3.56
CA GLU A 104 18.73 -3.41 -3.36
C GLU A 104 17.83 -2.24 -3.79
N ILE A 105 17.03 -2.43 -4.85
CA ILE A 105 16.16 -1.37 -5.40
C ILE A 105 14.90 -1.15 -4.53
N LYS A 106 14.40 -2.19 -3.85
CA LYS A 106 13.22 -2.10 -2.98
C LYS A 106 13.51 -1.38 -1.66
N GLU A 107 14.70 -1.54 -1.10
CA GLU A 107 15.09 -0.87 0.15
C GLU A 107 15.22 0.66 -0.06
N ASP A 108 15.78 1.09 -1.19
CA ASP A 108 15.90 2.52 -1.52
C ASP A 108 14.55 3.22 -1.66
N VAL A 109 13.61 2.57 -2.34
CA VAL A 109 12.25 3.09 -2.55
C VAL A 109 11.51 3.29 -1.23
N ASP A 110 11.51 2.29 -0.37
CA ASP A 110 10.80 2.37 0.91
C ASP A 110 11.44 3.44 1.81
N ASN A 111 12.77 3.63 1.72
CA ASN A 111 13.49 4.68 2.43
C ASN A 111 13.18 6.09 1.89
N ILE A 112 13.02 6.25 0.58
CA ILE A 112 12.58 7.52 -0.03
C ILE A 112 11.14 7.83 0.37
N LEU A 113 10.24 6.83 0.31
CA LEU A 113 8.84 7.01 0.71
C LEU A 113 8.69 7.42 2.19
N LYS A 114 9.61 6.99 3.07
CA LYS A 114 9.65 7.41 4.48
C LYS A 114 10.05 8.88 4.66
N GLN A 115 10.85 9.45 3.75
CA GLN A 115 11.28 10.85 3.80
C GLN A 115 10.23 11.84 3.28
N LEU A 116 9.28 11.36 2.47
CA LEU A 116 8.17 12.18 2.00
C LEU A 116 7.20 12.57 3.13
N LYS A 117 6.49 13.68 2.92
CA LYS A 117 5.40 14.07 3.81
C LYS A 117 4.33 12.98 3.78
N LYS A 118 3.66 12.74 4.92
CA LYS A 118 2.65 11.69 5.07
C LYS A 118 1.62 11.67 3.92
N GLN A 119 1.10 12.84 3.55
CA GLN A 119 0.10 12.99 2.47
C GLN A 119 0.66 12.66 1.07
N GLU A 120 1.95 12.87 0.85
CA GLU A 120 2.63 12.55 -0.41
C GLU A 120 2.91 11.05 -0.50
N THR A 121 3.42 10.44 0.58
CA THR A 121 3.55 8.97 0.69
C THR A 121 2.20 8.30 0.46
N GLU A 122 1.16 8.76 1.16
CA GLU A 122 -0.20 8.24 1.10
C GLU A 122 -0.71 8.18 -0.35
N ILE A 123 -0.67 9.31 -1.08
CA ILE A 123 -1.22 9.34 -2.45
C ILE A 123 -0.41 8.50 -3.45
N LEU A 124 0.92 8.38 -3.26
CA LEU A 124 1.77 7.52 -4.09
C LEU A 124 1.50 6.04 -3.83
N VAL A 125 1.38 5.64 -2.57
CA VAL A 125 1.07 4.26 -2.16
C VAL A 125 -0.30 3.85 -2.71
N LEU A 126 -1.31 4.70 -2.52
CA LEU A 126 -2.64 4.43 -3.05
C LEU A 126 -2.66 4.33 -4.57
N LYS A 127 -1.85 5.15 -5.27
CA LYS A 127 -1.81 5.13 -6.73
C LYS A 127 -1.04 3.94 -7.31
N TYR A 128 0.10 3.59 -6.72
CA TYR A 128 1.07 2.68 -7.34
C TYR A 128 1.15 1.31 -6.67
N TYR A 129 0.88 1.21 -5.37
CA TYR A 129 0.88 -0.07 -4.65
C TYR A 129 -0.53 -0.69 -4.62
N ALA A 130 -1.53 0.13 -4.32
CA ALA A 130 -2.94 -0.29 -4.29
C ALA A 130 -3.63 -0.27 -5.66
N ASP A 131 -2.95 0.28 -6.68
CA ASP A 131 -3.47 0.43 -8.07
C ASP A 131 -4.85 1.10 -8.15
N LEU A 132 -5.10 2.09 -7.28
CA LEU A 132 -6.36 2.80 -7.28
C LEU A 132 -6.43 3.84 -8.41
N THR A 133 -7.64 4.03 -8.92
CA THR A 133 -7.94 5.16 -9.80
C THR A 133 -7.92 6.48 -9.01
N LEU A 134 -7.67 7.60 -9.70
CA LEU A 134 -7.70 8.92 -9.05
C LEU A 134 -9.05 9.23 -8.38
N GLN A 135 -10.15 8.70 -8.94
CA GLN A 135 -11.47 8.85 -8.36
C GLN A 135 -11.58 8.08 -7.04
N GLN A 136 -11.20 6.80 -7.02
CA GLN A 136 -11.18 6.00 -5.79
C GLN A 136 -10.29 6.62 -4.71
N ILE A 137 -9.13 7.18 -5.08
CA ILE A 137 -8.26 7.91 -4.15
C ILE A 137 -8.95 9.17 -3.62
N ALA A 138 -9.63 9.93 -4.48
CA ALA A 138 -10.37 11.12 -4.08
C ALA A 138 -11.45 10.76 -3.06
N ASP A 139 -12.24 9.73 -3.32
CA ASP A 139 -13.30 9.24 -2.45
C ASP A 139 -12.74 8.71 -1.12
N LEU A 140 -11.68 7.89 -1.17
CA LEU A 140 -10.99 7.36 0.01
C LEU A 140 -10.41 8.48 0.87
N LEU A 141 -9.84 9.53 0.28
CA LEU A 141 -9.25 10.64 1.03
C LEU A 141 -10.24 11.77 1.36
N GLY A 142 -11.50 11.68 0.94
CA GLY A 142 -12.49 12.75 1.11
C GLY A 142 -12.12 14.06 0.39
N ASN A 143 -11.40 13.98 -0.72
CA ASN A 143 -10.92 15.13 -1.50
C ASN A 143 -11.66 15.24 -2.83
N LYS A 144 -11.67 16.44 -3.45
CA LYS A 144 -12.10 16.60 -4.85
C LYS A 144 -11.08 15.97 -5.80
N LEU A 145 -11.55 15.38 -6.92
CA LEU A 145 -10.68 14.80 -7.96
C LEU A 145 -9.60 15.77 -8.45
N SER A 146 -9.93 17.06 -8.63
CA SER A 146 -8.97 18.09 -9.01
C SER A 146 -7.86 18.28 -7.98
N ASN A 147 -8.18 18.27 -6.69
CA ASN A 147 -7.20 18.34 -5.61
C ASN A 147 -6.33 17.08 -5.59
N THR A 148 -6.92 15.90 -5.76
CA THR A 148 -6.18 14.63 -5.84
C THR A 148 -5.16 14.62 -6.97
N LYS A 149 -5.50 15.15 -8.16
CA LYS A 149 -4.56 15.32 -9.28
C LYS A 149 -3.37 16.20 -8.90
N VAL A 150 -3.63 17.37 -8.31
CA VAL A 150 -2.58 18.31 -7.89
C VAL A 150 -1.69 17.69 -6.80
N LYS A 151 -2.28 17.01 -5.82
CA LYS A 151 -1.54 16.30 -4.77
C LYS A 151 -0.65 15.21 -5.34
N LEU A 152 -1.15 14.41 -6.29
CA LEU A 152 -0.36 13.34 -6.90
C LEU A 152 0.80 13.93 -7.71
N HIS A 153 0.57 14.99 -8.47
CA HIS A 153 1.62 15.68 -9.19
C HIS A 153 2.73 16.17 -8.24
N ARG A 154 2.36 16.88 -7.17
CA ARG A 154 3.31 17.36 -6.16
C ARG A 154 4.09 16.21 -5.51
N ALA A 155 3.40 15.13 -5.15
CA ALA A 155 4.03 13.96 -4.57
C ALA A 155 5.03 13.30 -5.53
N ARG A 156 4.72 13.22 -6.83
CA ARG A 156 5.65 12.73 -7.87
C ARG A 156 6.90 13.60 -7.97
N GLU A 157 6.75 14.93 -7.95
CA GLU A 157 7.89 15.85 -7.99
C GLU A 157 8.75 15.75 -6.73
N SER A 158 8.14 15.73 -5.54
CA SER A 158 8.86 15.53 -4.27
C SER A 158 9.63 14.20 -4.28
N PHE A 159 9.01 13.12 -4.77
CA PHE A 159 9.66 11.82 -4.90
C PHE A 159 10.84 11.86 -5.87
N ARG A 160 10.67 12.47 -7.05
CA ARG A 160 11.74 12.62 -8.05
C ARG A 160 12.94 13.37 -7.46
N ASN A 161 12.71 14.45 -6.73
CA ASN A 161 13.80 15.23 -6.13
C ASN A 161 14.61 14.42 -5.12
N LEU A 162 13.94 13.62 -4.28
CA LEU A 162 14.61 12.73 -3.34
C LEU A 162 15.40 11.61 -4.04
N VAL A 163 14.88 11.05 -5.13
CA VAL A 163 15.61 10.07 -5.94
C VAL A 163 16.89 10.66 -6.50
N ILE A 164 16.84 11.89 -7.05
CA ILE A 164 18.01 12.57 -7.61
C ILE A 164 19.06 12.82 -6.52
N GLN A 165 18.65 13.31 -5.36
CA GLN A 165 19.55 13.56 -4.23
C GLN A 165 20.25 12.28 -3.74
N HIS A 166 19.53 11.16 -3.69
CA HIS A 166 20.12 9.87 -3.34
C HIS A 166 21.09 9.35 -4.41
N GLN A 167 20.82 9.60 -5.69
CA GLN A 167 21.73 9.22 -6.78
C GLN A 167 23.03 10.03 -6.78
N GLU A 168 22.99 11.31 -6.42
CA GLU A 168 24.18 12.17 -6.31
C GLU A 168 25.08 11.81 -5.12
N GLN A 169 24.56 11.11 -4.11
CA GLN A 169 25.28 10.69 -2.91
C GLN A 169 25.82 9.26 -2.97
N THR A 170 25.43 8.49 -3.99
CA THR A 170 25.88 7.10 -4.18
C THR A 170 27.07 7.07 -5.14
N PRO A 171 28.24 6.50 -4.77
CA PRO A 171 29.34 6.28 -5.71
C PRO A 171 28.85 5.46 -6.91
N GLU A 172 29.27 5.85 -8.12
CA GLU A 172 28.80 5.39 -9.45
C GLU A 172 28.18 3.98 -9.50
N GLY A 173 26.88 3.89 -9.86
CA GLY A 173 26.35 2.65 -10.46
C GLY A 173 24.87 2.31 -10.22
N VAL A 174 24.24 2.79 -9.15
CA VAL A 174 22.87 2.33 -8.78
C VAL A 174 21.81 3.19 -9.48
N LYS A 175 21.31 2.73 -10.63
CA LYS A 175 20.07 3.27 -11.22
C LYS A 175 18.88 2.79 -10.40
N VAL A 176 18.29 3.69 -9.61
CA VAL A 176 16.99 3.45 -8.94
C VAL A 176 15.94 3.12 -10.00
N GLN A 177 15.69 1.82 -10.25
CA GLN A 177 14.61 1.38 -11.13
C GLN A 177 13.33 1.19 -10.32
N TRP A 178 12.56 2.26 -10.17
CA TRP A 178 11.16 2.14 -9.81
C TRP A 178 10.45 1.18 -10.80
N PRO A 179 9.69 0.18 -10.33
CA PRO A 179 9.05 -0.81 -11.19
C PRO A 179 8.11 -0.20 -12.26
N TYR A 180 7.76 1.08 -12.15
CA TYR A 180 6.86 1.80 -13.07
C TYR A 180 7.50 3.00 -13.80
N LEU A 181 8.83 3.18 -13.74
CA LEU A 181 9.53 4.33 -14.38
C LEU A 181 9.35 4.41 -15.90
N LYS A 182 9.01 3.30 -16.58
CA LYS A 182 8.91 3.26 -18.05
C LYS A 182 7.50 3.44 -18.64
N LYS A 183 6.43 3.58 -17.85
CA LYS A 183 5.08 3.62 -18.44
C LYS A 183 4.14 4.77 -18.05
N ASN A 184 4.29 5.42 -16.88
CA ASN A 184 3.17 6.24 -16.34
C ASN A 184 3.58 7.58 -15.68
N LEU A 185 4.72 8.19 -16.04
CA LEU A 185 5.11 9.51 -15.54
C LEU A 185 4.84 10.66 -16.53
N THR A 186 4.36 10.35 -17.74
CA THR A 186 4.15 11.33 -18.81
C THR A 186 2.69 11.59 -19.21
N ASP A 187 1.70 10.96 -18.57
CA ASP A 187 0.27 11.26 -18.79
C ASP A 187 -0.49 11.53 -17.48
#